data_AF-A0A9X2IJB0-F1
#
_entry.id   AF-A0A9X2IJB0-F1
#
_cell.length_a   1.000
_cell.length_b   1.000
_cell.length_c   1.000
_cell.angle_alpha   90.00
_cell.angle_beta   90.00
_cell.angle_gamma   90.00
#
_symmetry.space_group_name_H-M   'P 1'
#
loop_
_entity.id
_entity.type
_entity.pdbx_description
1 polymer ?
#
loop_
_entity_poly.entity_id
_entity_poly.type
_entity_poly.pdbx_seq_one_letter_code
_entity_poly.pdbx_strand_id
1 'polypeptide(L)'
;MMKNISIGFAFTSYLLTAGGVFAQCTPPNQLSNGQVADAAQVMANFNAIAGCVDELSPGGSTNAVQFNNGSGGFGAAGPLTDGQVLIGSTGSPPQAATITAGSGIAILTAPGNITIAATASAGGGSVDWLNEAAVDKPIAANFTLQTSTTVPADVTLAATNRGFALTSSSSTAGRAMMAEVDAPVGNWRATMLAVYTGPLNSYNLPAIGVRDAVNFRTAMFGIGGAGTSLTTRFDYQTFSGGAGLDTYANDVSLTDIGLPAPSSPIWSRLTYNGTNFIWSFSRDGQYFVDVYSVSATAYITNRSKVGPVLTFQQTTKTAWSAAYHILSWRVETL
;
A
#
# COMPACT_ATOMS: atom_id res chain seq x y z
N MET A 1 -62.59 -55.48 -57.81
CA MET A 1 -63.53 -55.45 -56.68
C MET A 1 -63.16 -54.25 -55.81
N MET A 2 -63.54 -53.02 -56.19
CA MET A 2 -64.78 -52.32 -55.79
C MET A 2 -64.97 -52.17 -54.26
N LYS A 3 -64.60 -50.98 -53.73
CA LYS A 3 -65.41 -50.04 -52.91
C LYS A 3 -64.44 -49.04 -52.24
N ASN A 4 -64.39 -47.79 -52.72
CA ASN A 4 -65.27 -46.65 -52.44
C ASN A 4 -64.91 -45.85 -51.18
N ILE A 5 -64.56 -44.60 -51.45
CA ILE A 5 -64.39 -43.43 -50.58
C ILE A 5 -65.66 -43.14 -49.77
N SER A 6 -65.51 -42.63 -48.54
CA SER A 6 -66.44 -41.66 -47.92
C SER A 6 -65.74 -40.88 -46.81
N ILE A 7 -65.70 -39.55 -46.99
CA ILE A 7 -65.31 -38.53 -46.01
C ILE A 7 -66.43 -38.39 -44.98
N GLY A 8 -66.09 -38.26 -43.69
CA GLY A 8 -67.02 -37.93 -42.62
C GLY A 8 -66.37 -37.04 -41.57
N PHE A 9 -66.72 -35.75 -41.60
CA PHE A 9 -66.48 -34.79 -40.53
C PHE A 9 -67.16 -35.26 -39.24
N ALA A 10 -66.41 -35.32 -38.13
CA ALA A 10 -66.99 -35.33 -36.79
C ALA A 10 -66.04 -34.58 -35.83
N PHE A 11 -66.37 -33.31 -35.62
CA PHE A 11 -66.08 -32.56 -34.40
C PHE A 11 -66.57 -33.34 -33.17
N THR A 12 -66.00 -33.08 -31.99
CA THR A 12 -66.25 -33.67 -30.64
C THR A 12 -65.59 -35.03 -30.40
N SER A 13 -64.48 -35.12 -29.65
CA SER A 13 -64.49 -34.93 -28.19
C SER A 13 -63.04 -34.89 -27.65
N TYR A 14 -62.53 -33.69 -27.39
CA TYR A 14 -61.27 -33.45 -26.67
C TYR A 14 -61.62 -32.76 -25.35
N LEU A 15 -62.13 -33.56 -24.41
CA LEU A 15 -62.44 -33.14 -23.05
C LEU A 15 -62.28 -34.40 -22.22
N LEU A 16 -61.10 -34.61 -21.64
CA LEU A 16 -60.80 -35.44 -20.47
C LEU A 16 -59.28 -35.56 -20.33
N THR A 17 -58.65 -34.53 -19.75
CA THR A 17 -57.65 -34.64 -18.67
C THR A 17 -57.32 -33.22 -18.22
N ALA A 18 -58.26 -32.59 -17.50
CA ALA A 18 -57.86 -31.55 -16.57
C ALA A 18 -57.02 -32.25 -15.51
N GLY A 19 -55.69 -32.21 -15.65
CA GLY A 19 -54.79 -32.52 -14.55
C GLY A 19 -55.12 -31.50 -13.46
N GLY A 20 -55.82 -31.96 -12.42
CA GLY A 20 -56.10 -31.13 -11.27
C GLY A 20 -54.78 -30.57 -10.74
N VAL A 21 -54.71 -29.24 -10.63
CA VAL A 21 -53.69 -28.59 -9.81
C VAL A 21 -53.94 -29.08 -8.40
N PHE A 22 -53.21 -30.09 -7.95
CA PHE A 22 -53.25 -30.51 -6.55
C PHE A 22 -52.70 -29.33 -5.74
N ALA A 23 -53.55 -28.72 -4.92
CA ALA A 23 -53.07 -27.79 -3.91
C ALA A 23 -52.05 -28.55 -3.05
N GLN A 24 -50.83 -28.02 -2.96
CA GLN A 24 -49.72 -28.64 -2.22
C GLN A 24 -50.08 -28.87 -0.74
N CYS A 25 -51.05 -28.09 -0.24
CA CYS A 25 -51.70 -28.29 1.05
C CYS A 25 -53.11 -28.85 0.85
N THR A 26 -53.35 -30.08 1.29
CA THR A 26 -54.67 -30.71 1.23
C THR A 26 -55.39 -30.56 2.57
N PRO A 27 -56.57 -29.89 2.62
CA PRO A 27 -57.34 -29.78 3.85
C PRO A 27 -57.98 -31.14 4.21
N PRO A 28 -58.08 -31.49 5.50
CA PRO A 28 -58.65 -32.76 5.96
C PRO A 28 -60.17 -32.87 5.80
N ASN A 29 -60.91 -31.75 5.75
CA ASN A 29 -62.36 -31.73 5.59
C ASN A 29 -62.77 -31.01 4.29
N GLN A 30 -63.73 -31.58 3.56
CA GLN A 30 -64.36 -30.89 2.44
C GLN A 30 -65.59 -30.12 2.94
N LEU A 31 -65.54 -28.78 2.87
CA LEU A 31 -66.66 -27.92 3.23
C LEU A 31 -67.56 -27.72 2.01
N SER A 32 -68.86 -28.01 2.15
CA SER A 32 -69.84 -27.87 1.06
C SER A 32 -70.83 -26.74 1.32
N ASN A 33 -71.30 -26.08 0.26
CA ASN A 33 -72.26 -24.98 0.38
C ASN A 33 -73.61 -25.52 0.90
N GLY A 34 -74.13 -24.92 1.97
CA GLY A 34 -75.36 -25.37 2.64
C GLY A 34 -75.15 -26.37 3.79
N GLN A 35 -73.91 -26.77 4.08
CA GLN A 35 -73.58 -27.53 5.29
C GLN A 35 -73.79 -26.66 6.54
N VAL A 36 -74.27 -27.26 7.64
CA VAL A 36 -74.30 -26.58 8.95
C VAL A 36 -72.86 -26.20 9.32
N ALA A 37 -72.65 -24.93 9.65
CA ALA A 37 -71.32 -24.41 9.98
C ALA A 37 -70.73 -25.17 11.18
N ASP A 38 -69.68 -25.95 10.92
CA ASP A 38 -68.92 -26.67 11.94
C ASP A 38 -67.57 -25.99 12.15
N ALA A 39 -67.46 -25.26 13.25
CA ALA A 39 -66.23 -24.55 13.61
C ALA A 39 -65.04 -25.50 13.80
N ALA A 40 -65.26 -26.76 14.21
CA ALA A 40 -64.18 -27.72 14.39
C ALA A 40 -63.57 -28.13 13.05
N GLN A 41 -64.39 -28.34 12.01
CA GLN A 41 -63.92 -28.68 10.67
C GLN A 41 -63.19 -27.50 9.99
N VAL A 42 -63.70 -26.27 10.17
CA VAL A 42 -63.04 -25.06 9.66
C VAL A 42 -61.69 -24.86 10.33
N MET A 43 -61.61 -24.99 11.65
CA MET A 43 -60.35 -24.85 12.39
C MET A 43 -59.35 -25.98 12.07
N ALA A 44 -59.83 -27.21 11.86
CA ALA A 44 -58.98 -28.32 11.43
C ALA A 44 -58.37 -28.06 10.03
N ASN A 45 -59.16 -27.49 9.10
CA ASN A 45 -58.65 -27.09 7.79
C ASN A 45 -57.66 -25.93 7.88
N PHE A 46 -57.96 -24.91 8.70
CA PHE A 46 -57.07 -23.78 8.90
C PHE A 46 -55.73 -24.22 9.48
N ASN A 47 -55.72 -25.06 10.52
CA ASN A 47 -54.50 -25.57 11.13
C ASN A 47 -53.71 -26.48 10.17
N ALA A 48 -54.39 -27.30 9.37
CA ALA A 48 -53.72 -28.15 8.37
C ALA A 48 -53.06 -27.31 7.26
N ILE A 49 -53.71 -26.25 6.81
CA ILE A 49 -53.14 -25.31 5.83
C ILE A 49 -51.99 -24.53 6.46
N ALA A 50 -52.15 -24.02 7.69
CA ALA A 50 -51.09 -23.30 8.40
C ALA A 50 -49.85 -24.17 8.59
N GLY A 51 -50.01 -25.40 9.09
CA GLY A 51 -48.91 -26.34 9.26
C GLY A 51 -48.24 -26.72 7.94
N CYS A 52 -49.02 -26.94 6.87
CA CYS A 52 -48.46 -27.19 5.54
C CYS A 52 -47.70 -25.96 4.99
N VAL A 53 -48.22 -24.75 5.19
CA VAL A 53 -47.52 -23.51 4.78
C VAL A 53 -46.22 -23.34 5.57
N ASP A 54 -46.19 -23.68 6.85
CA ASP A 54 -44.97 -23.64 7.67
C ASP A 54 -43.94 -24.69 7.22
N GLU A 55 -44.38 -25.90 6.85
CA GLU A 55 -43.52 -26.97 6.30
C GLU A 55 -42.96 -26.61 4.92
N LEU A 56 -43.71 -25.85 4.12
CA LEU A 56 -43.30 -25.36 2.81
C LEU A 56 -42.58 -24.01 2.87
N SER A 57 -42.51 -23.39 4.05
CA SER A 57 -41.86 -22.10 4.24
C SER A 57 -40.37 -22.23 3.90
N PRO A 58 -39.85 -21.48 2.91
CA PRO A 58 -38.50 -21.65 2.37
C PRO A 58 -37.42 -21.06 3.29
N GLY A 59 -37.38 -21.51 4.55
CA GLY A 59 -36.38 -21.17 5.56
C GLY A 59 -34.99 -21.72 5.29
N GLY A 60 -34.88 -22.73 4.43
CA GLY A 60 -33.66 -23.51 4.28
C GLY A 60 -33.43 -24.46 5.46
N SER A 61 -32.20 -24.99 5.57
CA SER A 61 -31.80 -25.80 6.71
C SER A 61 -31.73 -24.98 8.00
N THR A 62 -31.73 -25.64 9.15
CA THR A 62 -31.57 -24.99 10.46
C THR A 62 -30.33 -24.07 10.47
N ASN A 63 -30.48 -22.86 10.99
CA ASN A 63 -29.46 -21.79 11.03
C ASN A 63 -29.01 -21.25 9.67
N ALA A 64 -29.78 -21.49 8.60
CA ALA A 64 -29.55 -20.86 7.32
C ALA A 64 -29.86 -19.36 7.33
N VAL A 65 -29.24 -18.62 6.42
CA VAL A 65 -29.53 -17.20 6.18
C VAL A 65 -30.43 -17.09 4.96
N GLN A 66 -31.60 -16.46 5.14
CA GLN A 66 -32.56 -16.25 4.06
C GLN A 66 -32.13 -15.08 3.15
N PHE A 67 -32.38 -15.23 1.85
CA PHE A 67 -32.23 -14.17 0.85
C PHE A 67 -33.41 -14.16 -0.11
N ASN A 68 -33.64 -13.05 -0.81
CA ASN A 68 -34.67 -12.98 -1.86
C ASN A 68 -34.21 -13.74 -3.10
N ASN A 69 -35.01 -14.70 -3.57
CA ASN A 69 -34.64 -15.56 -4.71
C ASN A 69 -34.95 -14.95 -6.09
N GLY A 70 -35.50 -13.74 -6.16
CA GLY A 70 -35.82 -13.03 -7.41
C GLY A 70 -37.10 -13.50 -8.11
N SER A 71 -37.80 -14.50 -7.57
CA SER A 71 -39.04 -15.08 -8.13
C SER A 71 -40.27 -14.87 -7.25
N GLY A 72 -40.21 -13.89 -6.34
CA GLY A 72 -41.29 -13.60 -5.39
C GLY A 72 -41.27 -14.48 -4.13
N GLY A 73 -40.21 -15.25 -3.91
CA GLY A 73 -40.01 -16.08 -2.71
C GLY A 73 -38.64 -15.87 -2.04
N PHE A 74 -38.41 -16.62 -0.96
CA PHE A 74 -37.11 -16.68 -0.32
C PHE A 74 -36.31 -17.89 -0.80
N GLY A 75 -34.99 -17.73 -0.87
CA GLY A 75 -34.01 -18.79 -0.90
C GLY A 75 -33.18 -18.75 0.38
N ALA A 76 -32.29 -19.72 0.55
CA ALA A 76 -31.47 -19.81 1.74
C ALA A 76 -30.01 -20.19 1.40
N ALA A 77 -29.07 -19.53 2.05
CA ALA A 77 -27.69 -19.96 2.11
C ALA A 77 -27.56 -20.85 3.35
N GLY A 78 -27.09 -22.08 3.17
CA GLY A 78 -26.97 -23.06 4.27
C GLY A 78 -26.18 -22.51 5.46
N PRO A 79 -26.25 -23.18 6.63
CA PRO A 79 -25.59 -22.71 7.83
C PRO A 79 -24.11 -22.47 7.55
N LEU A 80 -23.65 -21.27 7.87
CA LEU A 80 -22.27 -20.88 7.68
C LEU A 80 -21.38 -21.69 8.63
N THR A 81 -20.21 -22.10 8.15
CA THR A 81 -19.18 -22.66 9.02
C THR A 81 -18.35 -21.55 9.68
N ASP A 82 -17.57 -21.91 10.71
CA ASP A 82 -16.79 -20.94 11.48
C ASP A 82 -15.88 -20.10 10.58
N GLY A 83 -15.99 -18.78 10.72
CA GLY A 83 -15.22 -17.81 9.95
C GLY A 83 -15.63 -17.65 8.49
N GLN A 84 -16.77 -18.19 8.07
CA GLN A 84 -17.37 -17.85 6.78
C GLN A 84 -18.21 -16.58 6.87
N VAL A 85 -18.26 -15.87 5.73
CA VAL A 85 -19.17 -14.75 5.48
C VAL A 85 -19.92 -14.99 4.19
N LEU A 86 -21.08 -14.35 4.02
CA LEU A 86 -21.77 -14.34 2.72
C LEU A 86 -21.10 -13.33 1.79
N ILE A 87 -20.61 -13.80 0.65
CA ILE A 87 -20.02 -12.98 -0.41
C ILE A 87 -20.98 -12.95 -1.60
N GLY A 88 -21.28 -11.76 -2.10
CA GLY A 88 -22.11 -11.60 -3.29
C GLY A 88 -21.48 -12.23 -4.52
N SER A 89 -22.31 -12.83 -5.38
CA SER A 89 -21.90 -13.41 -6.66
C SER A 89 -22.80 -12.85 -7.75
N THR A 90 -22.23 -12.15 -8.73
CA THR A 90 -23.01 -11.47 -9.77
C THR A 90 -23.91 -12.45 -10.51
N GLY A 91 -25.22 -12.21 -10.48
CA GLY A 91 -26.23 -13.05 -11.13
C GLY A 91 -26.52 -14.38 -10.43
N SER A 92 -25.98 -14.61 -9.23
CA SER A 92 -26.18 -15.84 -8.44
C SER A 92 -26.52 -15.51 -6.98
N PRO A 93 -27.04 -16.47 -6.20
CA PRO A 93 -27.18 -16.31 -4.75
C PRO A 93 -25.85 -15.97 -4.07
N PRO A 94 -25.86 -15.21 -2.95
CA PRO A 94 -24.68 -15.05 -2.10
C PRO A 94 -24.11 -16.40 -1.67
N GLN A 95 -22.79 -16.52 -1.68
CA GLN A 95 -22.08 -17.77 -1.36
C GLN A 95 -21.37 -17.62 -0.02
N ALA A 96 -21.44 -18.65 0.83
CA ALA A 96 -20.62 -18.72 2.03
C ALA A 96 -19.16 -18.93 1.62
N ALA A 97 -18.26 -18.06 2.07
CA ALA A 97 -16.85 -18.11 1.72
C ALA A 97 -15.97 -17.60 2.86
N THR A 98 -14.73 -18.06 2.88
CA THR A 98 -13.69 -17.54 3.77
C THR A 98 -13.01 -16.34 3.14
N ILE A 99 -12.66 -15.34 3.94
CA ILE A 99 -11.81 -14.24 3.49
C ILE A 99 -10.38 -14.77 3.33
N THR A 100 -9.77 -14.54 2.17
CA THR A 100 -8.39 -14.95 1.89
C THR A 100 -7.43 -13.82 2.25
N ALA A 101 -6.38 -14.14 2.99
CA ALA A 101 -5.37 -13.16 3.38
C ALA A 101 -4.46 -12.79 2.19
N GLY A 102 -4.23 -11.50 1.99
CA GLY A 102 -3.15 -11.00 1.14
C GLY A 102 -1.80 -10.98 1.86
N SER A 103 -0.74 -10.58 1.15
CA SER A 103 0.59 -10.44 1.75
C SER A 103 0.57 -9.47 2.94
N GLY A 104 1.25 -9.82 4.03
CA GLY A 104 1.35 -8.98 5.22
C GLY A 104 0.13 -8.98 6.15
N ILE A 105 -0.92 -9.74 5.82
CA ILE A 105 -2.16 -9.86 6.60
C ILE A 105 -2.33 -11.30 7.08
N ALA A 106 -2.78 -11.47 8.31
CA ALA A 106 -3.27 -12.72 8.87
C ALA A 106 -4.77 -12.62 9.06
N ILE A 107 -5.49 -13.65 8.65
CA ILE A 107 -6.91 -13.83 8.92
C ILE A 107 -7.03 -15.09 9.76
N LEU A 108 -7.44 -14.94 11.02
CA LEU A 108 -7.70 -16.03 11.93
C LEU A 108 -9.21 -16.16 12.11
N THR A 109 -9.72 -17.36 11.88
CA THR A 109 -11.14 -17.68 12.02
C THR A 109 -11.37 -18.51 13.28
N ALA A 110 -12.46 -18.21 13.98
CA ALA A 110 -12.95 -18.96 15.12
C ALA A 110 -14.49 -18.90 15.15
N PRO A 111 -15.16 -19.75 15.94
CA PRO A 111 -16.61 -19.67 16.10
C PRO A 111 -17.06 -18.25 16.48
N GLY A 112 -17.90 -17.63 15.65
CA GLY A 112 -18.41 -16.27 15.85
C GLY A 112 -17.37 -15.14 15.75
N ASN A 113 -16.15 -15.40 15.26
CA ASN A 113 -15.08 -14.39 15.18
C ASN A 113 -14.25 -14.53 13.89
N ILE A 114 -13.96 -13.39 13.27
CA ILE A 114 -12.89 -13.26 12.28
C ILE A 114 -11.96 -12.17 12.78
N THR A 115 -10.72 -12.54 13.11
CA THR A 115 -9.68 -11.59 13.49
C THR A 115 -8.80 -11.31 12.28
N ILE A 116 -8.66 -10.03 11.94
CA ILE A 116 -7.80 -9.55 10.86
C ILE A 116 -6.68 -8.73 11.48
N ALA A 117 -5.43 -9.12 11.22
CA ALA A 117 -4.24 -8.47 11.77
C ALA A 117 -3.13 -8.35 10.73
N ALA A 118 -2.21 -7.41 10.91
CA ALA A 118 -0.96 -7.39 10.17
C ALA A 118 -0.01 -8.48 10.72
N THR A 119 0.72 -9.19 9.85
CA THR A 119 1.68 -10.24 10.25
C THR A 119 3.03 -9.70 10.70
N ALA A 120 3.34 -8.43 10.42
CA ALA A 120 4.57 -7.80 10.86
C ALA A 120 4.47 -7.36 12.33
N SER A 121 4.94 -8.21 13.23
CA SER A 121 5.19 -7.85 14.62
C SER A 121 6.61 -7.27 14.74
N ALA A 122 6.71 -5.94 14.89
CA ALA A 122 7.84 -5.30 15.53
C ALA A 122 7.34 -4.02 16.20
N GLY A 123 7.14 -4.08 17.52
CA GLY A 123 7.02 -2.95 18.45
C GLY A 123 6.31 -1.68 17.97
N GLY A 124 5.07 -1.49 18.42
CA GLY A 124 4.45 -0.16 18.51
C GLY A 124 3.52 0.24 17.36
N GLY A 125 2.54 -0.60 17.02
CA GLY A 125 1.26 -0.16 16.45
C GLY A 125 1.24 0.28 14.99
N SER A 126 0.14 -0.11 14.34
CA SER A 126 -0.39 0.42 13.09
C SER A 126 0.32 -0.04 11.81
N VAL A 127 -0.51 -0.40 10.83
CA VAL A 127 -0.26 -0.29 9.38
C VAL A 127 0.93 0.63 9.13
N ASP A 128 1.99 0.11 8.53
CA ASP A 128 3.14 0.91 8.11
C ASP A 128 2.60 1.96 7.13
N TRP A 129 2.30 3.16 7.61
CA TRP A 129 1.79 4.27 6.78
C TRP A 129 2.81 4.69 5.71
N LEU A 130 4.05 4.20 5.80
CA LEU A 130 5.10 4.31 4.80
C LEU A 130 5.14 3.12 3.83
N ASN A 131 4.29 2.09 3.96
CA ASN A 131 4.01 1.13 2.89
C ASN A 131 2.93 1.68 1.94
N GLU A 132 2.95 2.98 1.62
CA GLU A 132 2.39 3.40 0.35
C GLU A 132 3.20 2.70 -0.76
N ALA A 133 2.59 2.33 -1.88
CA ALA A 133 3.25 1.59 -2.97
C ALA A 133 4.50 2.27 -3.57
N ALA A 134 4.90 3.45 -3.06
CA ALA A 134 6.03 4.25 -3.49
C ALA A 134 7.35 4.03 -2.69
N VAL A 135 7.36 3.26 -1.59
CA VAL A 135 8.57 3.05 -0.77
C VAL A 135 9.33 1.77 -1.13
N ASP A 136 10.53 1.94 -1.69
CA ASP A 136 11.48 0.87 -2.02
C ASP A 136 12.52 0.74 -0.89
N LYS A 137 12.30 -0.21 0.04
CA LYS A 137 13.14 -0.37 1.25
C LYS A 137 14.59 -0.75 0.89
N PRO A 138 15.60 0.09 1.20
CA PRO A 138 16.98 -0.23 0.87
C PRO A 138 17.59 -1.27 1.81
N ILE A 139 18.52 -2.07 1.27
CA ILE A 139 19.35 -3.01 2.05
C ILE A 139 20.74 -2.40 2.20
N ALA A 140 21.21 -2.22 3.44
CA ALA A 140 22.51 -1.61 3.74
C ALA A 140 23.69 -2.27 2.97
N ALA A 141 23.68 -3.59 2.86
CA ALA A 141 24.73 -4.36 2.17
C ALA A 141 24.87 -4.06 0.67
N ASN A 142 23.86 -3.42 0.04
CA ASN A 142 23.93 -3.01 -1.36
C ASN A 142 24.72 -1.71 -1.57
N PHE A 143 25.08 -1.02 -0.49
CA PHE A 143 25.79 0.25 -0.53
C PHE A 143 27.21 0.08 -0.02
N THR A 144 28.12 0.86 -0.58
CA THR A 144 29.48 1.00 -0.09
C THR A 144 29.58 2.27 0.76
N LEU A 145 30.09 2.16 1.99
CA LEU A 145 30.36 3.32 2.82
C LEU A 145 31.67 3.99 2.38
N GLN A 146 31.60 5.28 2.06
CA GLN A 146 32.74 6.16 1.84
C GLN A 146 32.76 7.25 2.90
N THR A 147 33.95 7.74 3.24
CA THR A 147 34.12 8.85 4.18
C THR A 147 35.13 9.86 3.66
N SER A 148 35.16 11.03 4.29
CA SER A 148 36.35 11.89 4.27
C SER A 148 37.58 11.12 4.80
N THR A 149 38.78 11.52 4.38
CA THR A 149 40.06 10.93 4.78
C THR A 149 40.24 10.95 6.29
N THR A 150 39.82 12.04 6.95
CA THR A 150 39.63 11.96 8.40
C THR A 150 38.22 11.43 8.65
N VAL A 151 38.15 10.23 9.21
CA VAL A 151 36.90 9.48 9.36
C VAL A 151 36.05 10.09 10.49
N PRO A 152 34.71 10.20 10.34
CA PRO A 152 33.82 10.49 11.46
C PRO A 152 33.92 9.43 12.58
N ALA A 153 33.70 9.80 13.83
CA ALA A 153 33.81 8.88 14.96
C ALA A 153 32.71 7.80 14.92
N ASP A 154 33.09 6.54 15.09
CA ASP A 154 32.19 5.37 15.07
C ASP A 154 31.25 5.33 13.85
N VAL A 155 31.78 5.75 12.70
CA VAL A 155 31.01 5.79 11.45
C VAL A 155 30.50 4.40 11.09
N THR A 156 29.21 4.26 10.82
CA THR A 156 28.61 2.97 10.45
C THR A 156 27.49 3.15 9.44
N LEU A 157 27.37 2.19 8.53
CA LEU A 157 26.18 1.97 7.73
C LEU A 157 25.30 0.92 8.42
N ALA A 158 24.43 1.38 9.31
CA ALA A 158 23.66 0.50 10.20
C ALA A 158 22.33 0.08 9.54
N ALA A 159 22.08 -1.22 9.41
CA ALA A 159 20.77 -1.71 9.00
C ALA A 159 19.70 -1.36 10.05
N THR A 160 18.49 -1.03 9.59
CA THR A 160 17.33 -0.75 10.44
C THR A 160 16.13 -1.55 9.94
N ASN A 161 15.06 -1.63 10.74
CA ASN A 161 13.84 -2.33 10.31
C ASN A 161 13.13 -1.66 9.11
N ARG A 162 13.51 -0.42 8.75
CA ARG A 162 12.86 0.39 7.71
C ARG A 162 13.80 0.79 6.55
N GLY A 163 15.02 0.25 6.53
CA GLY A 163 16.06 0.63 5.58
C GLY A 163 17.43 0.61 6.26
N PHE A 164 18.19 1.69 6.16
CA PHE A 164 19.47 1.82 6.88
C PHE A 164 19.70 3.24 7.40
N ALA A 165 20.73 3.44 8.21
CA ALA A 165 21.19 4.75 8.64
C ALA A 165 22.71 4.91 8.45
N LEU A 166 23.11 6.09 7.97
CA LEU A 166 24.48 6.58 8.08
C LEU A 166 24.65 7.21 9.46
N THR A 167 25.40 6.57 10.35
CA THR A 167 25.54 7.01 11.75
C THR A 167 26.95 7.43 12.09
N SER A 168 27.08 8.40 12.99
CA SER A 168 28.34 8.81 13.62
C SER A 168 28.07 9.13 15.10
N SER A 169 28.97 8.75 16.00
CA SER A 169 28.86 9.09 17.42
C SER A 169 29.15 10.56 17.71
N SER A 170 29.82 11.25 16.77
CA SER A 170 30.08 12.68 16.84
C SER A 170 29.98 13.34 15.47
N SER A 171 29.37 14.53 15.38
CA SER A 171 29.36 15.35 14.18
C SER A 171 30.57 16.30 14.19
N THR A 172 31.80 15.79 14.18
CA THR A 172 32.98 16.69 14.20
C THR A 172 33.09 17.48 12.88
N ALA A 173 33.46 18.75 12.94
CA ALA A 173 33.59 19.62 11.75
C ALA A 173 34.65 19.13 10.75
N GLY A 174 34.45 19.41 9.46
CA GLY A 174 35.28 18.94 8.36
C GLY A 174 35.25 17.43 8.18
N ARG A 175 34.09 16.80 8.39
CA ARG A 175 33.89 15.35 8.23
C ARG A 175 32.70 15.08 7.33
N ALA A 176 32.76 14.00 6.57
CA ALA A 176 31.68 13.60 5.69
C ALA A 176 31.61 12.08 5.52
N MET A 177 30.43 11.59 5.17
CA MET A 177 30.19 10.18 4.84
C MET A 177 29.12 10.05 3.77
N MET A 178 29.23 9.01 2.94
CA MET A 178 28.31 8.71 1.86
C MET A 178 28.09 7.20 1.80
N ALA A 179 26.85 6.75 1.67
CA ALA A 179 26.55 5.37 1.26
C ALA A 179 26.32 5.41 -0.25
N GLU A 180 27.17 4.77 -1.04
CA GLU A 180 27.11 4.87 -2.50
C GLU A 180 26.77 3.56 -3.19
N VAL A 181 26.09 3.69 -4.32
CA VAL A 181 25.90 2.65 -5.34
C VAL A 181 26.44 3.14 -6.68
N ASP A 182 26.59 2.23 -7.65
CA ASP A 182 26.92 2.62 -9.02
C ASP A 182 25.81 3.49 -9.62
N ALA A 183 26.20 4.60 -10.24
CA ALA A 183 25.27 5.39 -11.04
C ALA A 183 25.06 4.69 -12.40
N PRO A 184 23.80 4.58 -12.89
CA PRO A 184 23.55 3.96 -14.20
C PRO A 184 24.24 4.71 -15.34
N VAL A 185 24.55 3.98 -16.42
CA VAL A 185 25.00 4.58 -17.68
C VAL A 185 23.83 5.29 -18.35
N GLY A 186 24.10 6.43 -18.98
CA GLY A 186 23.09 7.23 -19.67
C GLY A 186 22.31 8.12 -18.70
N ASN A 187 21.05 8.38 -19.02
CA ASN A 187 20.16 9.21 -18.21
C ASN A 187 19.58 8.37 -17.07
N TRP A 188 19.44 8.96 -15.90
CA TRP A 188 18.97 8.23 -14.72
C TRP A 188 18.29 9.14 -13.71
N ARG A 189 17.55 8.51 -12.81
CA ARG A 189 16.90 9.14 -11.68
C ARG A 189 17.17 8.35 -10.41
N ALA A 190 17.57 9.05 -9.35
CA ALA A 190 17.67 8.53 -8.00
C ALA A 190 16.61 9.21 -7.12
N THR A 191 15.77 8.40 -6.46
CA THR A 191 14.71 8.86 -5.56
C THR A 191 14.93 8.26 -4.18
N MET A 192 14.86 9.10 -3.16
CA MET A 192 15.20 8.77 -1.79
C MET A 192 14.18 9.38 -0.83
N LEU A 193 13.70 8.58 0.13
CA LEU A 193 13.01 9.11 1.31
C LEU A 193 13.97 9.01 2.49
N ALA A 194 14.24 10.14 3.14
CA ALA A 194 15.18 10.16 4.24
C ALA A 194 14.77 11.12 5.36
N VAL A 195 15.26 10.84 6.56
CA VAL A 195 15.10 11.69 7.74
C VAL A 195 16.43 11.82 8.46
N TYR A 196 16.76 13.03 8.91
CA TYR A 196 18.00 13.30 9.61
C TYR A 196 17.74 13.57 11.08
N THR A 197 18.54 12.93 11.93
CA THR A 197 18.60 13.20 13.36
C THR A 197 20.03 13.59 13.72
N GLY A 198 20.19 14.74 14.36
CA GLY A 198 21.50 15.30 14.66
C GLY A 198 21.46 16.82 14.67
N PRO A 199 22.60 17.49 14.87
CA PRO A 199 22.63 18.94 14.85
C PRO A 199 22.31 19.44 13.45
N LEU A 200 21.30 20.31 13.37
CA LEU A 200 20.90 21.04 12.18
C LEU A 200 21.47 22.46 12.14
N ASN A 201 22.46 22.76 12.97
CA ASN A 201 23.07 24.07 13.00
C ASN A 201 24.38 24.09 12.21
N SER A 202 24.71 25.27 11.67
CA SER A 202 26.04 25.58 11.16
C SER A 202 26.53 24.63 10.05
N TYR A 203 25.76 24.54 8.95
CA TYR A 203 26.20 23.98 7.66
C TYR A 203 26.35 22.45 7.61
N ASN A 204 25.62 21.72 8.47
CA ASN A 204 25.42 20.29 8.28
C ASN A 204 24.41 20.03 7.18
N LEU A 205 24.73 19.12 6.27
CA LEU A 205 23.91 18.87 5.09
C LEU A 205 23.64 17.36 4.92
N PRO A 206 22.47 16.86 5.37
CA PRO A 206 21.91 15.62 4.84
C PRO A 206 21.44 15.84 3.39
N ALA A 207 21.94 15.02 2.48
CA ALA A 207 21.79 15.23 1.04
C ALA A 207 21.75 13.93 0.24
N ILE A 208 21.40 14.07 -1.03
CA ILE A 208 21.72 13.10 -2.09
C ILE A 208 22.89 13.63 -2.91
N GLY A 209 23.84 12.78 -3.27
CA GLY A 209 25.06 13.19 -3.97
C GLY A 209 25.45 12.30 -5.14
N VAL A 210 26.22 12.86 -6.05
CA VAL A 210 26.88 12.19 -7.18
C VAL A 210 28.38 12.35 -7.02
N ARG A 211 29.11 11.24 -7.17
CA ARG A 211 30.56 11.23 -7.01
C ARG A 211 31.26 10.78 -8.27
N ASP A 212 32.27 11.57 -8.60
CA ASP A 212 33.35 11.28 -9.53
C ASP A 212 34.44 10.55 -8.77
N ALA A 213 34.37 9.21 -8.79
CA ALA A 213 35.32 8.36 -8.09
C ALA A 213 36.71 8.39 -8.74
N VAL A 214 36.82 8.84 -10.00
CA VAL A 214 38.09 8.93 -10.73
C VAL A 214 38.84 10.20 -10.35
N ASN A 215 38.13 11.33 -10.28
CA ASN A 215 38.72 12.64 -10.01
C ASN A 215 38.54 13.10 -8.56
N PHE A 216 37.99 12.23 -7.70
CA PHE A 216 37.73 12.51 -6.29
C PHE A 216 36.95 13.80 -6.08
N ARG A 217 35.76 13.86 -6.70
CA ARG A 217 34.84 14.99 -6.60
C ARG A 217 33.44 14.53 -6.25
N THR A 218 32.71 15.30 -5.45
CA THR A 218 31.31 15.07 -5.13
C THR A 218 30.50 16.34 -5.34
N ALA A 219 29.32 16.20 -5.91
CA ALA A 219 28.27 17.22 -5.98
C ALA A 219 27.09 16.70 -5.16
N MET A 220 26.55 17.51 -4.26
CA MET A 220 25.48 17.09 -3.36
C MET A 220 24.38 18.15 -3.24
N PHE A 221 23.16 17.68 -3.04
CA PHE A 221 21.95 18.48 -3.01
C PHE A 221 21.12 18.06 -1.79
N GLY A 222 20.76 19.01 -0.95
CA GLY A 222 20.03 18.66 0.27
C GLY A 222 19.44 19.85 0.99
N ILE A 223 19.01 19.57 2.22
CA ILE A 223 18.36 20.55 3.10
C ILE A 223 19.16 20.60 4.39
N GLY A 224 19.82 21.73 4.64
CA GLY A 224 20.65 21.97 5.81
C GLY A 224 20.14 23.13 6.65
N GLY A 225 20.87 23.46 7.70
CA GLY A 225 20.64 24.66 8.50
C GLY A 225 21.45 25.86 8.03
N ALA A 226 20.81 27.02 8.01
CA ALA A 226 21.45 28.30 7.69
C ALA A 226 22.00 28.98 8.96
N GLY A 227 23.29 28.75 9.25
CA GLY A 227 23.99 29.45 10.33
C GLY A 227 23.48 29.11 11.73
N THR A 228 23.30 30.14 12.57
CA THR A 228 22.86 30.03 13.98
C THR A 228 21.34 30.17 14.16
N SER A 229 20.63 30.63 13.13
CA SER A 229 19.17 30.71 13.09
C SER A 229 18.56 29.33 12.76
N LEU A 230 17.41 29.00 13.34
CA LEU A 230 16.67 27.74 13.09
C LEU A 230 16.03 27.69 11.68
N THR A 231 16.59 28.41 10.72
CA THR A 231 16.11 28.51 9.35
C THR A 231 16.74 27.41 8.50
N THR A 232 15.91 26.67 7.79
CA THR A 232 16.36 25.69 6.81
C THR A 232 16.75 26.37 5.50
N ARG A 233 17.71 25.80 4.80
CA ARG A 233 18.06 26.21 3.44
C ARG A 233 18.26 24.98 2.56
N PHE A 234 17.93 25.15 1.29
CA PHE A 234 18.38 24.24 0.25
C PHE A 234 19.82 24.58 -0.08
N ASP A 235 20.63 23.54 -0.28
CA ASP A 235 22.05 23.71 -0.59
C ASP A 235 22.44 22.81 -1.77
N TYR A 236 23.20 23.38 -2.69
CA TYR A 236 24.02 22.67 -3.66
C TYR A 236 25.50 22.88 -3.30
N GLN A 237 26.15 21.82 -2.83
CA GLN A 237 27.54 21.87 -2.39
C GLN A 237 28.43 20.97 -3.23
N THR A 238 29.68 21.38 -3.36
CA THR A 238 30.70 20.59 -4.05
C THR A 238 31.93 20.35 -3.18
N PHE A 239 32.50 19.16 -3.31
CA PHE A 239 33.63 18.70 -2.50
C PHE A 239 34.68 17.98 -3.35
N SER A 240 35.95 18.06 -2.95
CA SER A 240 37.07 17.37 -3.59
C SER A 240 38.03 16.74 -2.57
N GLY A 241 38.95 15.92 -3.07
CA GLY A 241 40.02 15.29 -2.27
C GLY A 241 39.53 14.11 -1.43
N GLY A 242 40.44 13.20 -1.07
CA GLY A 242 40.08 11.93 -0.44
C GLY A 242 39.17 11.12 -1.36
N ALA A 243 38.00 10.69 -0.88
CA ALA A 243 36.96 10.11 -1.74
C ALA A 243 36.19 11.16 -2.56
N GLY A 244 36.55 12.44 -2.52
CA GLY A 244 35.71 13.56 -2.96
C GLY A 244 34.88 14.14 -1.83
N LEU A 245 35.34 14.03 -0.59
CA LEU A 245 34.60 14.34 0.63
C LEU A 245 35.39 15.19 1.64
N ASP A 246 36.61 15.62 1.29
CA ASP A 246 37.52 16.28 2.25
C ASP A 246 37.39 17.80 2.24
N THR A 247 37.54 18.38 1.04
CA THR A 247 37.66 19.82 0.87
C THR A 247 36.39 20.35 0.25
N TYR A 248 35.68 21.16 1.04
CA TYR A 248 34.55 21.94 0.56
C TYR A 248 35.01 22.98 -0.46
N ALA A 249 34.36 23.02 -1.63
CA ALA A 249 34.76 23.85 -2.77
C ALA A 249 33.77 24.97 -3.10
N ASN A 250 32.46 24.73 -2.96
CA ASN A 250 31.42 25.72 -3.25
C ASN A 250 30.10 25.39 -2.55
N ASP A 251 29.26 26.42 -2.32
CA ASP A 251 27.89 26.32 -1.82
C ASP A 251 27.01 27.35 -2.54
N VAL A 252 25.94 26.86 -3.16
CA VAL A 252 24.88 27.69 -3.70
C VAL A 252 23.62 27.37 -2.90
N SER A 253 23.18 28.34 -2.09
CA SER A 253 22.07 28.14 -1.15
C SER A 253 20.85 28.98 -1.49
N LEU A 254 19.66 28.43 -1.22
CA LEU A 254 18.37 29.13 -1.28
C LEU A 254 17.65 28.99 0.07
N THR A 255 17.29 30.10 0.70
CA THR A 255 16.55 30.09 1.98
C THR A 255 15.06 29.88 1.74
N ASP A 256 14.43 28.96 2.46
CA ASP A 256 12.98 28.75 2.45
C ASP A 256 12.42 28.87 3.88
N ILE A 257 11.32 29.61 4.03
CA ILE A 257 10.66 29.95 5.31
C ILE A 257 9.53 28.95 5.64
N GLY A 258 9.19 28.01 4.76
CA GLY A 258 8.01 27.13 4.90
C GLY A 258 8.26 25.63 5.05
N LEU A 259 9.51 25.15 5.02
CA LEU A 259 9.82 23.73 5.16
C LEU A 259 9.74 23.26 6.62
N PRO A 260 9.20 22.06 6.88
CA PRO A 260 9.34 21.44 8.19
C PRO A 260 10.83 21.20 8.47
N ALA A 261 11.22 21.26 9.75
CA ALA A 261 12.56 20.89 10.15
C ALA A 261 12.90 19.47 9.61
N PRO A 262 14.15 19.18 9.18
CA PRO A 262 14.62 17.89 8.65
C PRO A 262 14.41 16.64 9.53
N SER A 263 13.84 16.83 10.74
CA SER A 263 13.32 15.76 11.59
C SER A 263 12.08 15.07 11.02
N SER A 264 11.43 15.64 10.00
CA SER A 264 10.37 14.98 9.24
C SER A 264 10.96 14.31 7.99
N PRO A 265 10.52 13.09 7.63
CA PRO A 265 10.93 12.46 6.38
C PRO A 265 10.61 13.35 5.17
N ILE A 266 11.57 13.45 4.25
CA ILE A 266 11.41 14.21 3.01
C ILE A 266 11.87 13.39 1.82
N TRP A 267 11.09 13.44 0.75
CA TRP A 267 11.49 12.86 -0.52
C TRP A 267 12.46 13.79 -1.23
N SER A 268 13.56 13.21 -1.70
CA SER A 268 14.59 13.85 -2.50
C SER A 268 14.70 13.07 -3.79
N ARG A 269 14.73 13.78 -4.92
CA ARG A 269 14.88 13.18 -6.24
C ARG A 269 15.92 13.94 -7.04
N LEU A 270 16.94 13.20 -7.45
CA LEU A 270 18.02 13.69 -8.29
C LEU A 270 17.94 13.03 -9.66
N THR A 271 17.76 13.84 -10.69
CA THR A 271 17.68 13.39 -12.08
C THR A 271 18.88 13.87 -12.85
N TYR A 272 19.55 12.96 -13.55
CA TYR A 272 20.50 13.29 -14.61
C TYR A 272 19.83 13.08 -15.97
N ASN A 273 19.60 14.17 -16.69
CA ASN A 273 18.89 14.15 -17.99
C ASN A 273 19.82 14.12 -19.21
N GLY A 274 21.12 13.88 -19.00
CA GLY A 274 22.14 13.92 -20.05
C GLY A 274 22.93 15.23 -20.09
N THR A 275 22.37 16.31 -19.55
CA THR A 275 23.02 17.65 -19.55
C THR A 275 23.15 18.21 -18.14
N ASN A 276 22.09 18.12 -17.35
CA ASN A 276 21.97 18.74 -16.04
C ASN A 276 21.68 17.70 -14.96
N PHE A 277 22.11 18.01 -13.74
CA PHE A 277 21.51 17.48 -12.53
C PHE A 277 20.34 18.37 -12.12
N ILE A 278 19.17 17.77 -12.01
CA ILE A 278 17.95 18.42 -11.53
C ILE A 278 17.61 17.80 -10.18
N TRP A 279 17.68 18.61 -9.13
CA TRP A 279 17.30 18.20 -7.79
C TRP A 279 15.94 18.77 -7.43
N SER A 280 15.10 17.89 -6.89
CA SER A 280 13.72 18.17 -6.54
C SER A 280 13.37 17.52 -5.19
N PHE A 281 12.41 18.08 -4.48
CA PHE A 281 11.90 17.51 -3.23
C PHE A 281 10.39 17.34 -3.25
N SER A 282 9.88 16.48 -2.36
CA SER A 282 8.45 16.26 -2.16
C SER A 282 8.14 15.91 -0.69
N ARG A 283 6.94 16.29 -0.22
CA ARG A 283 6.43 15.89 1.11
C ARG A 283 5.60 14.61 1.07
N ASP A 284 5.04 14.27 -0.09
CA ASP A 284 4.11 13.15 -0.29
C ASP A 284 4.68 12.07 -1.22
N GLY A 285 5.80 12.32 -1.90
CA GLY A 285 6.40 11.37 -2.83
C GLY A 285 5.71 11.32 -4.20
N GLN A 286 4.68 12.14 -4.41
CA GLN A 286 3.92 12.23 -5.66
C GLN A 286 4.22 13.53 -6.40
N TYR A 287 4.16 14.66 -5.69
CA TYR A 287 4.37 15.99 -6.26
C TYR A 287 5.77 16.51 -5.90
N PHE A 288 6.65 16.51 -6.90
CA PHE A 288 8.02 16.99 -6.75
C PHE A 288 8.18 18.41 -7.30
N VAL A 289 8.85 19.25 -6.52
CA VAL A 289 9.21 20.63 -6.89
C VAL A 289 10.70 20.69 -7.17
N ASP A 290 11.06 21.14 -8.37
CA ASP A 290 12.45 21.36 -8.77
C ASP A 290 13.02 22.57 -8.03
N VAL A 291 14.20 22.42 -7.43
CA VAL A 291 14.89 23.48 -6.68
C VAL A 291 16.18 23.89 -7.40
N TYR A 292 16.96 22.91 -7.85
CA TYR A 292 18.19 23.16 -8.60
C TYR A 292 18.15 22.52 -9.98
N SER A 293 18.72 23.22 -10.95
CA SER A 293 19.10 22.67 -12.25
C SER A 293 20.52 23.18 -12.53
N VAL A 294 21.51 22.29 -12.39
CA VAL A 294 22.92 22.61 -12.56
C VAL A 294 23.52 21.78 -13.68
N SER A 295 24.43 22.37 -14.46
CA SER A 295 25.15 21.60 -15.48
C SER A 295 25.90 20.44 -14.84
N ALA A 296 25.67 19.23 -15.34
CA ALA A 296 26.27 18.02 -14.79
C ALA A 296 27.80 18.05 -14.89
N THR A 297 28.34 18.75 -15.90
CA THR A 297 29.77 18.92 -16.14
C THR A 297 30.36 20.13 -15.44
N ALA A 298 29.57 20.93 -14.71
CA ALA A 298 30.10 22.09 -13.97
C ALA A 298 31.15 21.69 -12.92
N TYR A 299 31.01 20.49 -12.34
CA TYR A 299 31.94 19.99 -11.33
C TYR A 299 32.29 18.50 -11.48
N ILE A 300 31.33 17.69 -11.96
CA ILE A 300 31.45 16.24 -12.11
C ILE A 300 31.76 15.87 -13.56
N THR A 301 32.93 15.30 -13.79
CA THR A 301 33.37 14.88 -15.13
C THR A 301 33.03 13.42 -15.43
N ASN A 302 33.17 12.56 -14.43
CA ASN A 302 32.78 11.15 -14.46
C ASN A 302 31.70 10.89 -13.40
N ARG A 303 30.53 10.43 -13.81
CA ARG A 303 29.35 10.25 -12.95
C ARG A 303 29.25 8.80 -12.53
N SER A 304 30.20 8.36 -11.70
CA SER A 304 30.38 6.94 -11.41
C SER A 304 29.48 6.42 -10.28
N LYS A 305 29.13 7.26 -9.31
CA LYS A 305 28.48 6.85 -8.07
C LYS A 305 27.37 7.82 -7.69
N VAL A 306 26.32 7.30 -7.04
CA VAL A 306 25.20 8.09 -6.52
C VAL A 306 24.77 7.52 -5.17
N GLY A 307 24.32 8.37 -4.25
CA GLY A 307 24.00 7.91 -2.90
C GLY A 307 23.58 9.00 -1.92
N PRO A 308 22.97 8.62 -0.77
CA PRO A 308 22.85 9.51 0.38
C PRO A 308 24.23 9.93 0.89
N VAL A 309 24.36 11.22 1.22
CA VAL A 309 25.58 11.82 1.76
C VAL A 309 25.23 12.72 2.94
N LEU A 310 26.08 12.72 3.96
CA LEU A 310 25.99 13.60 5.10
C LEU A 310 27.32 14.30 5.31
N THR A 311 27.30 15.62 5.45
CA THR A 311 28.48 16.42 5.75
C THR A 311 28.31 17.18 7.06
N PHE A 312 29.42 17.29 7.79
CA PHE A 312 29.56 18.10 9.00
C PHE A 312 30.57 19.20 8.72
N GLN A 313 30.17 20.28 8.04
CA GLN A 313 31.14 21.30 7.62
C GLN A 313 31.65 22.13 8.78
N GLN A 314 30.75 22.80 9.50
CA GLN A 314 31.09 23.80 10.53
C GLN A 314 30.18 23.71 11.77
N THR A 315 29.73 22.50 12.12
CA THR A 315 28.81 22.34 13.24
C THR A 315 29.38 22.84 14.56
N THR A 316 28.55 23.55 15.31
CA THR A 316 28.87 24.02 16.67
C THR A 316 28.57 22.96 17.73
N LYS A 317 28.00 21.81 17.35
CA LYS A 317 27.65 20.70 18.24
C LYS A 317 28.49 19.46 17.93
N THR A 318 29.81 19.62 17.92
CA THR A 318 30.75 18.59 17.47
C THR A 318 30.69 17.27 18.22
N ALA A 319 30.19 17.28 19.47
CA ALA A 319 30.05 16.08 20.30
C ALA A 319 28.69 15.38 20.19
N TRP A 320 27.75 15.90 19.40
CA TRP A 320 26.44 15.28 19.23
C TRP A 320 26.51 14.14 18.22
N SER A 321 25.80 13.06 18.50
CA SER A 321 25.60 11.99 17.54
C SER A 321 24.72 12.46 16.37
N ALA A 322 24.91 11.83 15.22
CA ALA A 322 24.11 12.08 14.04
C ALA A 322 23.76 10.76 13.34
N ALA A 323 22.53 10.66 12.85
CA ALA A 323 22.07 9.56 12.03
C ALA A 323 21.21 10.08 10.87
N TYR A 324 21.60 9.74 9.65
CA TYR A 324 20.81 9.99 8.45
C TYR A 324 20.14 8.70 8.00
N HIS A 325 18.84 8.59 8.28
CA HIS A 325 18.05 7.39 8.02
C HIS A 325 17.50 7.43 6.61
N ILE A 326 17.73 6.35 5.87
CA ILE A 326 17.25 6.16 4.50
C ILE A 326 16.16 5.11 4.55
N LEU A 327 14.93 5.57 4.31
CA LEU A 327 13.70 4.78 4.43
C LEU A 327 13.26 4.20 3.08
N SER A 328 13.60 4.91 1.99
CA SER A 328 13.36 4.47 0.61
C SER A 328 14.58 4.83 -0.24
N TRP A 329 14.96 3.97 -1.16
CA TRP A 329 15.96 4.25 -2.19
C TRP A 329 15.67 3.50 -3.47
N ARG A 330 15.64 4.24 -4.57
CA ARG A 330 15.49 3.70 -5.92
C ARG A 330 16.38 4.46 -6.87
N VAL A 331 17.10 3.74 -7.71
CA VAL A 331 17.85 4.31 -8.84
C VAL A 331 17.44 3.58 -10.09
N GLU A 332 17.07 4.33 -11.13
CA GLU A 332 16.58 3.78 -12.39
C GLU A 332 17.11 4.57 -13.59
N THR A 333 17.26 3.88 -14.71
CA THR A 333 17.56 4.51 -16.01
C THR A 333 16.31 5.19 -16.57
N LEU A 334 16.49 6.29 -17.31
CA LEU A 334 15.43 7.04 -17.99
C LEU A 334 15.46 6.83 -19.50
#